data_AF-A0A364H0V6-F1
#
_entry.id   AF-A0A364H0V6-F1
#
_cell.length_a   1.000
_cell.length_b   1.000
_cell.length_c   1.000
_cell.angle_alpha   90.00
_cell.angle_beta   90.00
_cell.angle_gamma   90.00
#
_symmetry.space_group_name_H-M   'P 1'
#
loop_
_entity.id
_entity.type
_entity.pdbx_description
1 polymer ?
#
loop_
_entity_poly.entity_id
_entity_poly.type
_entity_poly.pdbx_seq_one_letter_code
_entity_poly.pdbx_strand_id
1 'polypeptide(L)'
;MTWFDPRVWLAVIVAAIVGLAGGYFKGHADGVRTTAAAAQKAQLDAVAAARTEEQRRTAAQSEIANDANQQRTAALADAFAARAAAGSLQQRVDQLVAAARHSAAAAGGPATGDALDLLADVLGRADQRAGELAEYADRARIAGQQCERDYDALSNQSSGP
;
A
#
# COMPACT_ATOMS: atom_id res chain seq x y z
N MET A 1 -57.51 -37.15 62.63
CA MET A 1 -57.01 -38.26 61.79
C MET A 1 -57.08 -37.86 60.32
N THR A 2 -56.26 -36.90 59.87
CA THR A 2 -56.23 -36.42 58.46
C THR A 2 -54.93 -36.80 57.74
N TRP A 3 -54.02 -37.48 58.44
CA TRP A 3 -52.70 -37.87 57.92
C TRP A 3 -52.79 -38.96 56.84
N PHE A 4 -53.78 -39.85 56.92
CA PHE A 4 -54.01 -40.93 55.95
C PHE A 4 -55.11 -40.60 54.94
N ASP A 5 -55.44 -39.33 54.72
CA ASP A 5 -56.38 -38.97 53.66
C ASP A 5 -55.68 -39.07 52.29
N PRO A 6 -56.11 -39.98 51.39
CA PRO A 6 -55.47 -40.18 50.10
C PRO A 6 -55.42 -38.91 49.24
N ARG A 7 -56.29 -37.93 49.48
CA ARG A 7 -56.28 -36.64 48.77
C ARG A 7 -55.06 -35.78 49.14
N VAL A 8 -54.64 -35.80 50.41
CA VAL A 8 -53.45 -35.07 50.87
C VAL A 8 -52.20 -35.67 50.25
N TRP A 9 -52.11 -37.01 50.19
CA TRP A 9 -51.00 -37.71 49.57
C TRP A 9 -50.92 -37.50 48.05
N LEU A 10 -52.07 -37.46 47.37
CA LEU A 10 -52.12 -37.12 45.93
C LEU A 10 -51.64 -35.69 45.66
N ALA A 11 -52.03 -34.71 46.49
CA ALA A 11 -51.56 -33.33 46.35
C ALA A 11 -50.04 -33.22 46.53
N VAL A 12 -49.47 -33.97 47.49
CA VAL A 12 -48.01 -34.02 47.70
C VAL A 12 -47.29 -34.66 46.51
N ILE A 13 -47.82 -35.75 45.96
CA ILE A 13 -47.25 -36.39 44.76
C ILE A 13 -47.27 -35.42 43.57
N VAL A 14 -48.40 -34.75 43.32
CA VAL A 14 -48.51 -33.79 42.22
C VAL A 14 -47.53 -32.62 42.40
N ALA A 15 -47.41 -32.08 43.62
CA ALA A 15 -46.45 -31.01 43.90
C ALA A 15 -44.99 -31.45 43.67
N ALA A 16 -44.64 -32.69 44.07
CA ALA A 16 -43.32 -33.25 43.81
C ALA A 16 -43.04 -33.41 42.31
N ILE A 17 -44.00 -33.92 41.53
CA ILE A 17 -43.85 -34.07 40.08
C ILE A 17 -43.69 -32.71 39.40
N VAL A 18 -44.50 -31.71 39.77
CA VAL A 18 -44.41 -30.35 39.21
C VAL A 18 -43.07 -29.70 39.54
N GLY A 19 -42.56 -29.86 40.77
CA GLY A 19 -41.25 -29.36 41.17
C GLY A 19 -40.10 -29.98 40.37
N LEU A 20 -40.12 -31.31 40.21
CA LEU A 20 -39.12 -32.04 39.43
C LEU A 20 -39.16 -31.65 37.94
N ALA A 21 -40.35 -31.57 37.34
CA ALA A 21 -40.53 -31.17 35.95
C ALA A 21 -40.07 -29.72 35.73
N GLY A 22 -40.46 -28.79 36.60
CA GLY A 22 -40.04 -27.38 36.52
C GLY A 22 -38.53 -27.21 36.62
N GLY A 23 -37.88 -27.95 37.53
CA GLY A 23 -36.42 -27.97 37.65
C GLY A 23 -35.72 -28.52 36.41
N TYR A 24 -36.22 -29.62 35.85
CA TYR A 24 -35.69 -30.22 34.63
C TYR A 24 -35.80 -29.28 33.42
N PHE A 25 -36.99 -28.73 33.16
CA PHE A 25 -37.20 -27.81 32.03
C PHE A 25 -36.36 -26.54 32.15
N LYS A 26 -36.26 -25.97 33.36
CA LYS A 26 -35.44 -24.78 33.60
C LYS A 26 -33.95 -25.07 33.39
N GLY A 27 -33.44 -26.18 33.93
CA GLY A 27 -32.05 -26.60 33.72
C GLY A 27 -31.73 -26.85 32.25
N HIS A 28 -32.65 -27.47 31.50
CA HIS A 28 -32.48 -27.69 30.06
C HIS A 28 -32.46 -26.37 29.28
N ALA A 29 -33.36 -25.44 29.59
CA ALA A 29 -33.41 -24.15 28.92
C ALA A 29 -32.15 -23.31 29.22
N ASP A 30 -31.67 -23.30 30.47
CA ASP A 30 -30.46 -22.58 30.87
C ASP A 30 -29.20 -23.22 30.25
N GLY A 31 -29.14 -24.54 30.12
CA GLY A 31 -28.07 -25.26 29.42
C GLY A 31 -28.00 -24.94 27.91
N VAL A 32 -29.15 -24.88 27.22
CA VAL A 32 -29.17 -24.48 25.80
C VAL A 32 -28.77 -23.02 25.61
N ARG A 33 -29.19 -22.12 26.50
CA ARG A 33 -28.81 -20.70 26.44
C ARG A 33 -27.32 -20.48 26.67
N THR A 34 -26.73 -21.19 27.63
CA THR A 34 -25.30 -21.07 27.95
C THR A 34 -24.42 -21.63 26.84
N THR A 35 -24.78 -22.78 26.25
CA THR A 35 -24.08 -23.34 25.09
C THR A 35 -24.19 -22.44 23.86
N ALA A 36 -25.38 -21.88 23.58
CA ALA A 36 -25.57 -20.93 22.49
C ALA A 36 -24.76 -19.63 22.70
N ALA A 37 -24.74 -19.08 23.92
CA ALA A 37 -23.94 -17.91 24.25
C ALA A 37 -22.43 -18.18 24.12
N ALA A 38 -21.96 -19.35 24.55
CA ALA A 38 -20.57 -19.77 24.39
C ALA A 38 -20.18 -19.92 22.90
N ALA A 39 -21.06 -20.50 22.08
CA ALA A 39 -20.85 -20.63 20.65
C ALA A 39 -20.80 -19.26 19.94
N GLN A 40 -21.71 -18.33 20.29
CA GLN A 40 -21.68 -16.96 19.76
C GLN A 40 -20.40 -16.22 20.16
N LYS A 41 -19.95 -16.36 21.41
CA LYS A 41 -18.70 -15.76 21.86
C LYS A 41 -17.49 -16.32 21.10
N ALA A 42 -17.43 -17.63 20.89
CA ALA A 42 -16.37 -18.26 20.10
C ALA A 42 -16.35 -17.75 18.65
N GLN A 43 -17.51 -17.53 18.04
CA GLN A 43 -17.59 -16.94 16.70
C GLN A 43 -17.11 -15.48 16.67
N LEU A 44 -17.51 -14.67 17.66
CA LEU A 44 -17.04 -13.28 17.76
C LEU A 44 -15.53 -13.21 17.97
N ASP A 45 -14.97 -14.06 18.83
CA ASP A 45 -13.53 -14.11 19.08
C ASP A 45 -12.76 -14.58 17.81
N ALA A 46 -13.32 -15.52 17.05
CA ALA A 46 -12.75 -15.96 15.77
C ALA A 46 -12.78 -14.85 14.69
N VAL A 47 -13.90 -14.13 14.58
CA VAL A 47 -14.02 -12.98 13.66
C VAL A 47 -13.07 -11.85 14.09
N ALA A 48 -12.96 -11.56 15.38
CA ALA A 48 -12.04 -10.56 15.90
C ALA A 48 -10.59 -10.91 15.56
N ALA A 49 -10.18 -12.16 15.77
CA ALA A 49 -8.85 -12.64 15.41
C ALA A 49 -8.58 -12.50 13.89
N ALA A 50 -9.55 -12.88 13.04
CA ALA A 50 -9.44 -12.71 11.59
C ALA A 50 -9.31 -11.23 11.19
N ARG A 51 -10.10 -10.33 11.80
CA ARG A 51 -10.02 -8.88 11.57
C ARG A 51 -8.70 -8.28 12.00
N THR A 52 -8.11 -8.71 13.12
CA THR A 52 -6.80 -8.24 13.57
C THR A 52 -5.71 -8.61 12.56
N GLU A 53 -5.75 -9.82 12.01
CA GLU A 53 -4.80 -10.25 10.97
C GLU A 53 -5.01 -9.48 9.66
N GLU A 54 -6.26 -9.25 9.23
CA GLU A 54 -6.58 -8.40 8.07
C GLU A 54 -6.07 -6.96 8.26
N GLN A 55 -6.27 -6.38 9.45
CA GLN A 55 -5.79 -5.04 9.78
C GLN A 55 -4.27 -4.97 9.76
N ARG A 56 -3.57 -5.98 10.29
CA ARG A 56 -2.11 -6.06 10.25
C ARG A 56 -1.59 -6.09 8.80
N ARG A 57 -2.21 -6.90 7.93
CA ARG A 57 -1.86 -6.97 6.50
C ARG A 57 -2.14 -5.65 5.78
N THR A 58 -3.30 -5.05 6.04
CA THR A 58 -3.70 -3.78 5.42
C THR A 58 -2.77 -2.64 5.87
N ALA A 59 -2.40 -2.60 7.15
CA ALA A 59 -1.47 -1.61 7.68
C ALA A 59 -0.10 -1.73 7.00
N ALA A 60 0.46 -2.95 6.92
CA ALA A 60 1.73 -3.18 6.23
C ALA A 60 1.68 -2.78 4.74
N GLN A 61 0.58 -3.12 4.04
CA GLN A 61 0.39 -2.71 2.65
C GLN A 61 0.26 -1.19 2.51
N SER A 62 -0.44 -0.52 3.43
CA SER A 62 -0.60 0.93 3.40
C SER A 62 0.72 1.67 3.63
N GLU A 63 1.58 1.14 4.51
CA GLU A 63 2.91 1.68 4.77
C GLU A 63 3.81 1.55 3.54
N ILE A 64 3.87 0.37 2.93
CA ILE A 64 4.61 0.13 1.68
C ILE A 64 4.10 1.05 0.56
N ALA A 65 2.78 1.19 0.41
CA ALA A 65 2.18 2.06 -0.59
C ALA A 65 2.50 3.54 -0.34
N ASN A 66 2.54 3.98 0.92
CA ASN A 66 2.90 5.34 1.28
C ASN A 66 4.38 5.63 1.01
N ASP A 67 5.27 4.74 1.44
CA ASP A 67 6.71 4.84 1.17
C ASP A 67 7.00 4.87 -0.33
N ALA A 68 6.39 3.98 -1.10
CA ALA A 68 6.50 3.98 -2.56
C ALA A 68 6.00 5.28 -3.21
N ASN A 69 4.89 5.84 -2.72
CA ASN A 69 4.39 7.14 -3.18
C ASN A 69 5.34 8.29 -2.83
N GLN A 70 5.94 8.26 -1.64
CA GLN A 70 6.89 9.27 -1.19
C GLN A 70 8.16 9.23 -2.03
N GLN A 71 8.72 8.04 -2.26
CA GLN A 71 9.87 7.84 -3.15
C GLN A 71 9.55 8.29 -4.59
N ARG A 72 8.37 7.96 -5.13
CA ARG A 72 7.95 8.43 -6.46
C ARG A 72 7.87 9.96 -6.52
N THR A 73 7.30 10.58 -5.49
CA THR A 73 7.15 12.03 -5.42
C THR A 73 8.51 12.73 -5.35
N ALA A 74 9.44 12.21 -4.55
CA ALA A 74 10.80 12.69 -4.48
C ALA A 74 11.52 12.57 -5.84
N ALA A 75 11.45 11.39 -6.48
CA ALA A 75 12.06 11.17 -7.79
C ALA A 75 11.49 12.10 -8.88
N LEU A 76 10.18 12.38 -8.86
CA LEU A 76 9.56 13.34 -9.77
C LEU A 76 10.04 14.77 -9.49
N ALA A 77 10.15 15.17 -8.22
CA ALA A 77 10.67 16.49 -7.84
C ALA A 77 12.12 16.67 -8.31
N ASP A 78 12.96 15.66 -8.11
CA ASP A 78 14.36 15.66 -8.58
C ASP A 78 14.44 15.74 -10.11
N ALA A 79 13.60 14.98 -10.83
CA ALA A 79 13.52 15.05 -12.28
C ALA A 79 13.08 16.44 -12.78
N PHE A 80 12.13 17.09 -12.10
CA PHE A 80 11.73 18.47 -12.41
C PHE A 80 12.87 19.46 -12.13
N ALA A 81 13.58 19.33 -11.00
CA ALA A 81 14.72 20.17 -10.67
C ALA A 81 15.85 20.02 -11.70
N ALA A 82 16.15 18.79 -12.13
CA ALA A 82 17.14 18.52 -13.18
C ALA A 82 16.75 19.15 -14.52
N ARG A 83 15.48 19.03 -14.93
CA ARG A 83 14.98 19.68 -16.17
C ARG A 83 15.03 21.20 -16.08
N ALA A 84 14.69 21.78 -14.93
CA ALA A 84 14.78 23.22 -14.71
C ALA A 84 16.24 23.71 -14.76
N ALA A 85 17.17 22.97 -14.15
CA ALA A 85 18.59 23.27 -14.22
C ALA A 85 19.11 23.20 -15.66
N ALA A 86 18.77 22.15 -16.41
CA ALA A 86 19.13 22.00 -17.82
C ALA A 86 18.58 23.16 -18.67
N GLY A 87 17.29 23.50 -18.53
CA GLY A 87 16.69 24.64 -19.23
C GLY A 87 17.38 25.97 -18.90
N SER A 88 17.74 26.20 -17.62
CA SER A 88 18.47 27.40 -17.21
C SER A 88 19.89 27.47 -17.78
N LEU A 89 20.57 26.33 -17.91
CA LEU A 89 21.89 26.23 -18.52
C LEU A 89 21.80 26.57 -20.00
N GLN A 90 20.81 26.01 -20.70
CA GLN A 90 20.60 26.27 -22.12
C GLN A 90 20.29 27.75 -22.38
N GLN A 91 19.46 28.38 -21.54
CA GLN A 91 19.18 29.80 -21.64
C GLN A 91 20.41 30.69 -21.38
N ARG A 92 21.35 30.26 -20.52
CA ARG A 92 22.64 30.94 -20.33
C ARG A 92 23.55 30.77 -21.55
N VAL A 93 23.59 29.58 -22.13
CA VAL A 93 24.34 29.31 -23.37
C VAL A 93 23.80 30.18 -24.51
N ASP A 94 22.49 30.26 -24.70
CA ASP A 94 21.86 31.10 -25.73
C ASP A 94 22.19 32.58 -25.54
N GLN A 95 22.18 33.08 -24.29
CA GLN A 95 22.59 34.45 -23.99
C GLN A 95 24.07 34.70 -24.29
N LEU A 96 24.96 33.77 -23.96
CA LEU A 96 26.38 33.87 -24.28
C LEU A 96 26.61 33.86 -25.80
N VAL A 97 25.92 32.99 -26.53
CA VAL A 97 25.97 32.94 -27.99
C VAL A 97 25.46 34.26 -28.58
N ALA A 98 24.32 34.79 -28.12
CA ALA A 98 23.77 36.05 -28.59
C ALA A 98 24.70 37.25 -28.30
N ALA A 99 25.28 37.31 -27.10
CA ALA A 99 26.23 38.35 -26.71
C ALA A 99 27.52 38.28 -27.55
N ALA A 100 28.03 37.07 -27.81
CA ALA A 100 29.21 36.85 -28.63
C ALA A 100 28.96 37.17 -30.12
N ARG A 101 27.75 36.92 -30.64
CA ARG A 101 27.36 37.38 -31.98
C ARG A 101 27.33 38.91 -32.07
N HIS A 102 26.81 39.59 -31.03
CA HIS A 102 26.76 41.05 -30.99
C HIS A 102 28.16 41.67 -30.92
N SER A 103 29.09 41.08 -30.18
CA SER A 103 30.48 41.53 -30.11
C SER A 103 31.30 41.16 -31.37
N ALA A 104 31.05 40.00 -31.99
CA ALA A 104 31.67 39.62 -33.26
C ALA A 104 31.23 40.51 -34.43
N ALA A 105 29.97 40.98 -34.43
CA ALA A 105 29.49 41.99 -35.38
C ALA A 105 30.21 43.35 -35.20
N ALA A 106 30.69 43.65 -33.98
CA ALA A 106 31.47 44.86 -33.69
C ALA A 106 32.99 44.69 -33.91
N ALA A 107 33.54 43.47 -33.83
CA ALA A 107 34.97 43.18 -33.93
C ALA A 107 35.43 42.59 -35.29
N GLY A 108 34.50 42.19 -36.16
CA GLY A 108 34.78 41.81 -37.55
C GLY A 108 35.14 40.33 -37.75
N GLY A 109 34.26 39.60 -38.45
CA GLY A 109 34.55 38.31 -39.10
C GLY A 109 33.45 37.24 -38.95
N PRO A 110 32.90 36.67 -40.05
CA PRO A 110 31.81 35.67 -40.01
C PRO A 110 32.15 34.35 -39.30
N ALA A 111 33.43 33.99 -39.22
CA ALA A 111 33.88 32.69 -38.70
C ALA A 111 33.57 32.44 -37.21
N THR A 112 33.46 33.49 -36.39
CA THR A 112 33.19 33.35 -34.95
C THR A 112 31.72 33.02 -34.67
N GLY A 113 30.79 33.54 -35.48
CA GLY A 113 29.36 33.24 -35.37
C GLY A 113 29.06 31.77 -35.71
N ASP A 114 29.65 31.28 -36.81
CA ASP A 114 29.47 29.89 -37.25
C ASP A 114 30.00 28.86 -36.22
N ALA A 115 31.11 29.17 -35.54
CA ALA A 115 31.68 28.30 -34.52
C ALA A 115 30.79 28.19 -33.26
N LEU A 116 30.13 29.28 -32.87
CA LEU A 116 29.19 29.29 -31.74
C LEU A 116 27.91 28.53 -32.07
N ASP A 117 27.43 28.66 -33.30
CA ASP A 117 26.21 27.98 -33.78
C ASP A 117 26.43 26.47 -33.83
N LEU A 118 27.61 26.04 -34.31
CA LEU A 118 28.01 24.64 -34.27
C LEU A 118 28.07 24.11 -32.84
N LEU A 119 28.58 24.91 -31.89
CA LEU A 119 28.71 24.50 -30.49
C LEU A 119 27.34 24.37 -29.81
N ALA A 120 26.40 25.28 -30.08
CA ALA A 120 25.02 25.20 -29.61
C ALA A 120 24.28 24.00 -30.20
N ASP A 121 24.47 23.73 -31.50
CA ASP A 121 23.87 22.59 -32.21
C ASP A 121 24.43 21.24 -31.72
N VAL A 122 25.74 21.15 -31.48
CA VAL A 122 26.37 19.96 -30.88
C VAL A 122 25.88 19.74 -29.45
N LEU A 123 25.78 20.79 -28.64
CA LEU A 123 25.28 20.68 -27.27
C LEU A 123 23.80 20.23 -27.26
N GLY A 124 22.97 20.82 -28.11
CA GLY A 124 21.56 20.42 -28.26
C GLY A 124 21.39 18.96 -28.67
N ARG A 125 22.20 18.48 -29.64
CA ARG A 125 22.20 17.05 -30.01
C ARG A 125 22.71 16.15 -28.90
N ALA A 126 23.74 16.57 -28.17
CA ALA A 126 24.29 15.80 -27.06
C ALA A 126 23.25 15.66 -25.93
N ASP A 127 22.58 16.75 -25.56
CA ASP A 127 21.51 16.74 -24.55
C ASP A 127 20.31 15.91 -24.99
N GLN A 128 19.91 15.99 -26.28
CA GLN A 128 18.85 15.14 -26.81
C GLN A 128 19.20 13.66 -26.69
N ARG A 129 20.42 13.27 -27.08
CA ARG A 129 20.89 11.88 -26.96
C ARG A 129 21.00 11.43 -25.51
N ALA A 130 21.44 12.31 -24.61
CA ALA A 130 21.48 12.02 -23.18
C ALA A 130 20.07 11.78 -22.63
N GLY A 131 19.07 12.56 -23.08
CA GLY A 131 17.67 12.35 -22.76
C GLY A 131 17.13 10.99 -23.23
N GLU A 132 17.39 10.61 -24.47
CA GLU A 132 16.99 9.30 -25.03
C GLU A 132 17.62 8.14 -24.25
N LEU A 133 18.90 8.26 -23.88
CA LEU A 133 19.63 7.29 -23.07
C LEU A 133 19.06 7.18 -21.66
N ALA A 134 18.74 8.30 -21.02
CA ALA A 134 18.12 8.32 -19.70
C ALA A 134 16.75 7.63 -19.71
N GLU A 135 15.91 7.89 -20.72
CA GLU A 135 14.60 7.24 -20.86
C GLU A 135 14.72 5.73 -21.09
N TYR A 136 15.70 5.28 -21.89
CA TYR A 136 15.98 3.86 -22.05
C TYR A 136 16.44 3.22 -20.73
N ALA A 137 17.36 3.87 -20.01
CA ALA A 137 17.87 3.39 -18.74
C ALA A 137 16.76 3.28 -17.68
N ASP A 138 15.85 4.27 -17.61
CA ASP A 138 14.71 4.23 -16.71
C ASP A 138 13.75 3.08 -17.04
N ARG A 139 13.44 2.86 -18.32
CA ARG A 139 12.61 1.71 -18.73
C ARG A 139 13.27 0.38 -18.40
N ALA A 140 14.58 0.25 -18.65
CA ALA A 140 15.33 -0.97 -18.33
C ALA A 140 15.36 -1.22 -16.82
N ARG A 141 15.56 -0.17 -16.01
CA ARG A 141 15.53 -0.26 -14.54
C ARG A 141 14.16 -0.69 -14.02
N ILE A 142 13.07 -0.11 -14.53
CA ILE A 142 11.70 -0.48 -14.14
C ILE A 142 11.44 -1.95 -14.47
N ALA A 143 11.81 -2.40 -15.67
CA ALA A 143 11.66 -3.80 -16.06
C ALA A 143 12.48 -4.75 -15.18
N GLY A 144 13.74 -4.38 -14.87
CA GLY A 144 14.61 -5.16 -13.99
C GLY A 144 14.06 -5.29 -12.57
N GLN A 145 13.57 -4.20 -11.99
CA GLN A 145 12.93 -4.21 -10.67
C GLN A 145 11.67 -5.07 -10.64
N GLN A 146 10.91 -5.14 -11.73
CA GLN A 146 9.76 -6.03 -11.81
C GLN A 146 10.22 -7.50 -11.82
N CYS A 147 11.24 -7.83 -12.61
CA CYS A 147 11.79 -9.18 -12.63
C CYS A 147 12.35 -9.62 -11.26
N GLU A 148 13.04 -8.73 -10.53
CA GLU A 148 13.51 -9.02 -9.17
C GLU A 148 12.35 -9.31 -8.22
N ARG A 149 11.31 -8.47 -8.22
CA ARG A 149 10.13 -8.68 -7.36
C ARG A 149 9.40 -9.98 -7.69
N ASP A 150 9.27 -10.30 -8.97
CA ASP A 150 8.64 -11.55 -9.41
C ASP A 150 9.47 -12.77 -8.96
N TYR A 151 10.80 -12.70 -9.06
CA TYR A 151 11.70 -13.75 -8.57
C TYR A 151 11.64 -13.89 -7.04
N ASP A 152 11.66 -12.78 -6.31
CA ASP A 152 11.53 -12.78 -4.85
C ASP A 152 10.19 -13.34 -4.40
N ALA A 153 9.10 -13.05 -5.13
CA ALA A 153 7.80 -13.62 -4.85
C ALA A 153 7.79 -15.14 -5.07
N LEU A 154 8.42 -15.65 -6.14
CA LEU A 154 8.51 -17.08 -6.42
C LEU A 154 9.38 -17.82 -5.40
N SER A 155 10.54 -17.25 -5.04
CA SER A 155 11.48 -17.86 -4.09
C SER A 155 10.91 -17.88 -2.66
N ASN A 156 10.26 -16.79 -2.23
CA ASN A 156 9.62 -16.74 -0.91
C ASN A 156 8.41 -17.68 -0.81
N GLN A 157 7.66 -17.90 -1.90
CA GLN A 157 6.59 -18.92 -1.94
C GLN A 157 7.14 -20.34 -1.84
N SER A 158 8.30 -20.62 -2.46
CA SER A 158 8.96 -21.94 -2.34
C SER A 158 9.58 -22.23 -0.96
N SER A 159 9.67 -21.19 -0.11
CA SER A 159 10.29 -21.25 1.22
C SER A 159 9.27 -21.31 2.37
N GLY A 160 7.97 -21.38 2.07
CA GLY A 160 6.92 -21.61 3.07
C GLY A 160 6.88 -23.07 3.54
N PRO A 161 6.54 -23.34 4.82
CA PRO A 161 6.59 -24.68 5.43
C PRO A 161 5.66 -25.72 4.78
#